data_AF-A0AAJ2II21-F1
#
_entry.id   AF-A0AAJ2II21-F1
#
_cell.length_a   1.000
_cell.length_b   1.000
_cell.length_c   1.000
_cell.angle_alpha   90.00
_cell.angle_beta   90.00
_cell.angle_gamma   90.00
#
_symmetry.space_group_name_H-M   'P 1'
#
loop_
_entity.id
_entity.type
_entity.pdbx_description
1 polymer ?
#
loop_
_entity_poly.entity_id
_entity_poly.type
_entity_poly.pdbx_seq_one_letter_code
_entity_poly.pdbx_strand_id
1 'polypeptide(L)' 'MTIASYRPSEIRKFIVGLVGAFTVLAVSLTGEFAAFLPAEAATWISTGVAFATAVGVFLTKNAAVIDSLDDYRGE' A
#
# COMPACT_ATOMS: atom_id res chain seq x y z
N MET A 1 -18.21 -12.40 -0.60
CA MET A 1 -18.51 -11.28 0.34
C MET A 1 -18.19 -9.92 -0.29
N THR A 2 -18.90 -8.84 0.06
CA THR A 2 -18.54 -7.46 -0.36
C THR A 2 -18.33 -6.56 0.85
N ILE A 3 -17.37 -5.64 0.77
CA ILE A 3 -17.10 -4.60 1.76
C ILE A 3 -17.24 -3.26 1.04
N ALA A 4 -18.15 -2.39 1.51
CA ALA A 4 -18.43 -1.09 0.89
C ALA A 4 -18.70 -1.18 -0.63
N SER A 5 -19.43 -2.23 -1.05
CA SER A 5 -19.75 -2.55 -2.47
C SER A 5 -18.58 -3.04 -3.34
N TYR A 6 -17.39 -3.26 -2.77
CA TYR A 6 -16.24 -3.84 -3.46
C TYR A 6 -15.92 -5.23 -2.94
N ARG A 7 -15.34 -6.07 -3.81
CA ARG A 7 -14.78 -7.36 -3.39
C ARG A 7 -13.51 -7.15 -2.56
N PRO A 8 -13.26 -7.96 -1.53
CA PRO A 8 -11.98 -7.94 -0.80
C PRO A 8 -10.75 -7.96 -1.72
N SER A 9 -10.80 -8.71 -2.82
CA SER A 9 -9.75 -8.72 -3.84
C SER A 9 -9.52 -7.37 -4.52
N GLU A 10 -10.59 -6.62 -4.79
CA GLU A 10 -10.54 -5.30 -5.43
C GLU A 10 -9.92 -4.28 -4.49
N ILE A 11 -10.32 -4.31 -3.22
CA ILE A 11 -9.75 -3.46 -2.16
C ILE A 11 -8.25 -3.74 -2.01
N ARG A 12 -7.84 -5.01 -1.95
CA ARG A 12 -6.40 -5.37 -1.88
C ARG A 12 -5.64 -4.80 -3.07
N LYS A 13 -6.11 -5.06 -4.30
CA LYS A 13 -5.46 -4.61 -5.53
C LYS A 13 -5.33 -3.10 -5.58
N PHE A 14 -6.37 -2.38 -5.14
CA PHE A 14 -6.35 -0.94 -5.02
C PHE A 14 -5.30 -0.46 -4.01
N ILE A 15 -5.26 -1.04 -2.80
CA ILE A 15 -4.26 -0.67 -1.78
C ILE A 15 -2.84 -0.97 -2.26
N VAL A 16 -2.59 -2.12 -2.87
CA VAL A 16 -1.26 -2.47 -3.43
C VAL A 16 -0.85 -1.47 -4.52
N GLY A 17 -1.79 -1.06 -5.39
CA GLY A 17 -1.56 -0.03 -6.39
C GLY A 17 -1.20 1.33 -5.77
N LEU A 18 -1.95 1.76 -4.75
CA LEU A 18 -1.67 3.00 -4.01
C LEU A 18 -0.29 2.95 -3.34
N VAL A 19 0.05 1.85 -2.67
CA VAL A 19 1.37 1.66 -2.04
C VAL A 19 2.49 1.83 -3.08
N GLY A 20 2.34 1.23 -4.25
CA GLY A 20 3.30 1.38 -5.35
C GLY A 20 3.42 2.84 -5.81
N ALA A 21 2.30 3.51 -6.07
CA ALA A 21 2.27 4.90 -6.51
C ALA A 21 2.89 5.86 -5.47
N PHE A 22 2.54 5.71 -4.18
CA PHE A 22 3.09 6.53 -3.10
C PHE A 22 4.59 6.30 -2.92
N THR A 23 5.06 5.06 -3.08
CA THR A 23 6.50 4.76 -3.00
C THR A 23 7.26 5.47 -4.13
N VAL A 24 6.74 5.43 -5.36
CA VAL A 24 7.34 6.15 -6.50
C VAL A 24 7.35 7.65 -6.24
N LEU A 25 6.23 8.24 -5.80
CA LEU A 25 6.14 9.66 -5.48
C LEU A 25 7.13 10.07 -4.38
N ALA A 26 7.28 9.27 -3.33
CA ALA A 26 8.22 9.53 -2.24
C ALA A 26 9.68 9.50 -2.72
N VAL A 27 10.04 8.55 -3.58
CA VAL A 27 11.37 8.48 -4.20
C VAL A 27 11.61 9.71 -5.10
N SER A 28 10.64 10.09 -5.92
CA SER A 28 10.77 11.29 -6.77
C SER A 28 10.93 12.58 -5.96
N LEU A 29 10.12 12.74 -4.89
CA LEU A 29 10.20 13.92 -4.01
C LEU A 29 11.53 14.02 -3.28
N THR A 30 12.05 12.90 -2.78
CA THR A 30 13.36 12.89 -2.12
C THR A 30 14.50 13.11 -3.11
N GLY A 31 14.38 12.65 -4.36
CA GLY A 31 15.36 12.93 -5.41
C GLY A 31 15.43 14.41 -5.82
N GLU A 32 14.28 15.03 -6.10
CA GLU A 32 14.22 16.41 -6.62
C GLU A 32 14.35 17.48 -5.52
N PHE A 33 13.87 17.20 -4.30
CA PHE A 33 13.78 18.19 -3.23
C PHE A 33 14.65 17.88 -2.00
N ALA A 34 15.57 16.90 -2.06
CA ALA A 34 16.45 16.53 -0.95
C ALA A 34 17.12 17.74 -0.26
N ALA A 35 17.59 18.73 -1.04
CA ALA A 35 18.28 19.90 -0.51
C ALA A 35 17.37 20.87 0.28
N PHE A 36 16.05 20.78 0.08
CA PHE A 36 15.05 21.65 0.73
C PHE A 36 14.26 20.91 1.83
N LEU A 37 14.47 19.60 1.96
CA LEU A 37 13.77 18.79 2.95
C LEU A 37 14.50 18.87 4.30
N PRO A 38 13.82 19.31 5.39
CA PRO A 38 14.39 19.22 6.72
C PRO A 38 14.62 17.74 7.10
N ALA A 39 15.70 17.45 7.82
CA ALA A 39 16.11 16.08 8.16
C ALA A 39 15.00 15.25 8.85
N GLU A 40 14.15 15.94 9.61
CA GLU A 40 13.00 15.34 10.30
C GLU A 40 11.94 14.83 9.30
N ALA A 41 11.71 15.55 8.20
CA ALA A 41 10.79 15.12 7.14
C ALA A 41 11.31 13.86 6.41
N ALA A 42 12.62 13.77 6.17
CA ALA A 42 13.23 12.58 5.56
C ALA A 42 13.03 11.32 6.41
N THR A 43 13.06 11.46 7.75
CA THR A 43 12.81 10.36 8.68
C THR A 43 11.36 9.87 8.61
N TRP A 44 10.40 10.80 8.57
CA TRP A 44 8.98 10.46 8.43
C TRP A 44 8.64 9.84 7.08
N ILE A 45 9.22 10.36 5.98
CA ILE A 45 9.06 9.79 4.64
C ILE A 45 9.59 8.36 4.62
N SER A 46 10.80 8.12 5.13
CA SER A 46 11.42 6.79 5.17
C SER A 46 10.58 5.79 5.99
N THR A 47 10.06 6.24 7.14
CA THR A 47 9.17 5.43 7.99
C THR A 47 7.86 5.09 7.27
N GLY A 48 7.26 6.07 6.58
CA GLY A 48 6.06 5.87 5.78
C GLY A 48 6.27 4.89 4.63
N VAL A 49 7.40 4.99 3.91
CA VAL A 49 7.77 4.06 2.84
C VAL A 49 7.98 2.65 3.40
N ALA A 50 8.66 2.51 4.53
CA ALA A 50 8.87 1.22 5.18
C ALA A 50 7.54 0.56 5.59
N PHE A 51 6.63 1.33 6.19
CA PHE A 51 5.30 0.86 6.55
C PHE A 51 4.48 0.46 5.32
N ALA A 52 4.43 1.31 4.29
CA ALA A 52 3.73 1.03 3.04
C ALA A 52 4.28 -0.23 2.38
N THR A 53 5.60 -0.43 2.38
CA THR A 53 6.26 -1.64 1.86
C THR A 53 5.81 -2.87 2.64
N ALA A 54 5.83 -2.83 3.97
CA ALA A 54 5.40 -3.95 4.80
C ALA A 54 3.93 -4.34 4.53
N VAL A 55 3.05 -3.35 4.45
CA VAL A 55 1.62 -3.55 4.10
C VAL A 55 1.49 -4.14 2.69
N GLY A 56 2.19 -3.58 1.71
CA GLY A 56 2.16 -4.07 0.32
C GLY A 56 2.64 -5.52 0.21
N VAL A 57 3.73 -5.88 0.88
CA VAL A 57 4.24 -7.26 0.93
C VAL A 57 3.23 -8.18 1.62
N PHE A 58 2.70 -7.79 2.77
CA PHE A 58 1.69 -8.58 3.47
C PHE A 58 0.46 -8.85 2.60
N LEU A 59 -0.11 -7.81 1.99
CA LEU A 59 -1.27 -7.93 1.12
C LEU A 59 -0.97 -8.81 -0.10
N THR A 60 0.19 -8.65 -0.71
CA THR A 60 0.60 -9.45 -1.88
C THR A 60 0.82 -10.92 -1.51
N LYS A 61 1.50 -11.20 -0.39
CA LYS A 61 1.78 -12.56 0.07
C LYS A 61 0.52 -13.32 0.49
N ASN A 62 -0.48 -12.61 0.99
CA ASN A 62 -1.76 -13.19 1.42
C ASN A 62 -2.86 -13.09 0.36
N ALA A 63 -2.51 -12.82 -0.91
CA ALA A 63 -3.48 -12.61 -1.98
C ALA A 63 -4.47 -13.77 -2.14
N ALA A 64 -3.99 -15.02 -2.10
CA ALA A 64 -4.85 -16.21 -2.24
C ALA A 64 -5.92 -16.31 -1.13
N VAL A 65 -5.53 -16.02 0.12
CA VAL A 65 -6.46 -16.02 1.26
C VAL A 65 -7.49 -14.90 1.10
N ILE A 66 -7.03 -13.69 0.77
CA ILE A 66 -7.92 -12.53 0.61
C ILE A 66 -8.86 -12.71 -0.59
N ASP A 67 -8.38 -13.27 -1.69
CA ASP A 67 -9.18 -13.56 -2.89
C ASP A 67 -10.23 -14.64 -2.62
N SER A 68 -9.91 -15.64 -1.80
CA SER A 68 -10.89 -16.67 -1.43
C SER A 68 -12.10 -16.13 -0.67
N LEU A 69 -11.97 -14.94 -0.04
CA LEU A 69 -13.09 -14.27 0.64
C LEU A 69 -14.10 -13.65 -0.34
N ASP A 70 -13.73 -13.46 -1.61
CA ASP A 70 -14.68 -13.05 -2.66
C ASP A 70 -15.78 -14.11 -2.80
N ASP A 71 -15.37 -15.38 -2.80
CA ASP A 71 -16.21 -16.56 -2.98
C ASP A 71 -16.91 -17.02 -1.69
N TYR A 72 -16.52 -16.46 -0.53
CA TYR A 72 -17.20 -16.72 0.74
C TYR A 72 -18.64 -16.18 0.67
N ARG A 73 -19.55 -17.07 0.30
CA ARG A 73 -20.98 -17.03 0.58
C ARG A 73 -21.10 -17.58 1.99
N GLY A 74 -21.29 -16.72 2.99
CA GLY A 74 -21.56 -17.20 4.34
C GLY A 74 -22.74 -18.16 4.31
N GLU A 75 -22.47 -19.44 4.50
CA GLU A 75 -23.46 -20.42 4.93
C GLU A 75 -23.72 -20.23 6.42
#